data_AF-A0A483A9H0-F1
#
_entry.id   AF-A0A483A9H0-F1
#
_cell.length_a   1.000
_cell.length_b   1.000
_cell.length_c   1.000
_cell.angle_alpha   90.00
_cell.angle_beta   90.00
_cell.angle_gamma   90.00
#
_symmetry.space_group_name_H-M   'P 1'
#
loop_
_entity.id
_entity.type
_entity.pdbx_description
1 polymer ?
#
loop_
_entity_poly.entity_id
_entity_poly.type
_entity_poly.pdbx_seq_one_letter_code
_entity_poly.pdbx_strand_id
1 'polypeptide(L)'
;MIDIQSYFMSLKASWVSRLVSNQLVNWKVIPCKYFAKLGQKWLVFSQNLDNITVNKYAKQIPEFYGEVLRSWNKIGGGQTRTPLNFADVRKQIIWGNKFIKFDHKTLLFNNWINSDLIYVNDILDENGEISHNFILNRLNNKSNWITEFTIMKKAIPKERVDIIKTENSKKKCSQYL
;
A
#
# COMPACT_ATOMS: atom_id res chain seq x y z
N MET A 1 34.46 0.93 -8.99
CA MET A 1 34.64 0.26 -7.68
C MET A 1 33.25 0.05 -7.10
N ILE A 2 32.83 -1.20 -6.87
CA ILE A 2 31.50 -1.49 -6.31
C ILE A 2 31.52 -1.09 -4.84
N ASP A 3 30.61 -0.21 -4.43
CA ASP A 3 30.37 0.08 -3.02
C ASP A 3 29.80 -1.18 -2.34
N ILE A 4 30.62 -1.80 -1.47
CA ILE A 4 30.28 -3.01 -0.71
C ILE A 4 28.97 -2.81 0.07
N GLN A 5 28.72 -1.60 0.58
CA GLN A 5 27.50 -1.29 1.32
C GLN A 5 26.27 -1.31 0.41
N SER A 6 26.40 -0.76 -0.79
CA SER A 6 25.36 -0.82 -1.82
C SER A 6 25.10 -2.25 -2.30
N TYR A 7 26.13 -3.11 -2.35
CA TYR A 7 25.98 -4.53 -2.66
C TYR A 7 25.16 -5.26 -1.58
N PHE A 8 25.53 -5.12 -0.30
CA PHE A 8 24.77 -5.74 0.79
C PHE A 8 23.33 -5.23 0.87
N MET A 9 23.11 -3.94 0.63
CA MET A 9 21.77 -3.36 0.58
C MET A 9 20.92 -3.97 -0.54
N SER A 10 21.49 -4.11 -1.74
CA SER A 10 20.82 -4.75 -2.88
C SER A 10 20.50 -6.21 -2.60
N LEU A 11 21.43 -6.94 -1.96
CA LEU A 11 21.21 -8.33 -1.55
C LEU A 11 20.04 -8.44 -0.58
N LYS A 12 20.01 -7.61 0.48
CA LYS A 12 18.91 -7.59 1.45
C LYS A 12 17.59 -7.22 0.79
N ALA A 13 17.57 -6.25 -0.12
CA ALA A 13 16.36 -5.90 -0.86
C ALA A 13 15.88 -7.03 -1.78
N SER A 14 16.79 -7.80 -2.39
CA SER A 14 16.44 -8.94 -3.24
C SER A 14 15.69 -10.05 -2.50
N TRP A 15 15.80 -10.12 -1.17
CA TRP A 15 15.00 -11.06 -0.37
C TRP A 15 13.50 -10.79 -0.45
N VAL A 16 13.07 -9.56 -0.73
CA VAL A 16 11.65 -9.23 -0.85
C VAL A 16 10.97 -10.03 -1.96
N SER A 17 11.63 -10.23 -3.11
CA SER A 17 11.05 -11.06 -4.19
C SER A 17 10.84 -12.50 -3.75
N ARG A 18 11.77 -13.04 -2.94
CA ARG A 18 11.67 -14.38 -2.35
C ARG A 18 10.53 -14.45 -1.33
N LEU A 19 10.32 -13.40 -0.53
CA LEU A 19 9.26 -13.36 0.47
C LEU A 19 7.88 -13.28 -0.19
N VAL A 20 7.71 -12.36 -1.14
CA VAL A 20 6.44 -12.06 -1.82
C VAL A 20 6.02 -13.15 -2.81
N SER A 21 6.95 -14.02 -3.26
CA SER A 21 6.59 -15.08 -4.22
C SER A 21 5.47 -16.01 -3.71
N ASN A 22 4.61 -16.48 -4.61
CA ASN A 22 3.49 -17.36 -4.24
C ASN A 22 3.90 -18.80 -3.91
N GLN A 23 5.20 -19.10 -3.87
CA GLN A 23 5.69 -20.43 -3.54
C GLN A 23 5.46 -20.75 -2.05
N LEU A 24 4.72 -21.84 -1.82
CA LEU A 24 4.47 -22.40 -0.49
C LEU A 24 5.69 -23.23 -0.06
N VAL A 25 6.60 -22.58 0.66
CA VAL A 25 7.85 -23.18 1.15
C VAL A 25 7.95 -23.05 2.67
N ASN A 26 8.42 -24.10 3.34
CA ASN A 26 8.39 -24.21 4.80
C ASN A 26 9.13 -23.06 5.51
N TRP A 27 10.22 -22.57 4.94
CA TRP A 27 11.00 -21.48 5.55
C TRP A 27 10.21 -20.16 5.63
N LYS A 28 9.14 -19.97 4.83
CA LYS A 28 8.32 -18.76 4.86
C LYS A 28 7.40 -18.65 6.08
N VAL A 29 7.19 -19.74 6.82
CA VAL A 29 6.31 -19.73 8.00
C VAL A 29 6.76 -18.68 9.03
N ILE A 30 8.06 -18.58 9.27
CA ILE A 30 8.66 -17.64 10.21
C ILE A 30 8.45 -16.17 9.75
N PRO A 31 8.91 -15.75 8.56
CA PRO A 31 8.69 -14.37 8.12
C PRO A 31 7.19 -14.05 7.97
N CYS A 32 6.35 -14.98 7.50
CA CYS A 32 4.90 -14.78 7.46
C CYS A 32 4.35 -14.37 8.83
N LYS A 33 4.75 -15.07 9.90
CA LYS A 33 4.29 -14.78 11.27
C LYS A 33 4.66 -13.36 11.73
N TYR A 34 5.85 -12.88 11.37
CA TYR A 34 6.29 -11.54 11.76
C TYR A 34 5.63 -10.45 10.92
N PHE A 35 5.60 -10.63 9.59
CA PHE A 35 5.06 -9.63 8.68
C PHE A 35 3.52 -9.53 8.73
N ALA A 36 2.82 -10.61 9.07
CA ALA A 36 1.36 -10.57 9.29
C ALA A 36 0.93 -9.55 10.36
N LYS A 37 1.81 -9.24 11.33
CA LYS A 37 1.56 -8.20 12.35
C LYS A 37 1.69 -6.77 11.82
N LEU A 38 2.49 -6.58 10.76
CA LEU A 38 2.80 -5.29 10.17
C LEU A 38 1.86 -4.93 9.02
N GLY A 39 1.26 -5.95 8.40
CA GLY A 39 0.30 -5.82 7.32
C GLY A 39 0.01 -7.18 6.72
N GLN A 40 -1.25 -7.42 6.37
CA GLN A 40 -1.64 -8.68 5.74
C GLN A 40 -1.13 -8.76 4.29
N LYS A 41 -1.04 -9.98 3.74
CA LYS A 41 -0.70 -10.24 2.32
C LYS A 41 0.60 -9.57 1.82
N TRP A 42 1.63 -9.45 2.67
CA TRP A 42 2.92 -8.81 2.32
C TRP A 42 2.81 -7.34 1.90
N LEU A 43 1.69 -6.69 2.21
CA LEU A 43 1.34 -5.37 1.71
C LEU A 43 2.37 -4.30 2.11
N VAL A 44 3.05 -4.49 3.26
CA VAL A 44 4.17 -3.66 3.73
C VAL A 44 5.25 -3.40 2.68
N PHE A 45 5.49 -4.34 1.75
CA PHE A 45 6.49 -4.19 0.70
C PHE A 45 5.97 -3.45 -0.55
N SER A 46 4.65 -3.32 -0.69
CA SER A 46 4.03 -2.60 -1.80
C SER A 46 3.62 -1.17 -1.41
N GLN A 47 3.49 -0.89 -0.12
CA GLN A 47 3.12 0.42 0.43
C GLN A 47 4.16 1.51 0.15
N ASN A 48 3.72 2.76 0.19
CA ASN A 48 4.60 3.94 0.14
C ASN A 48 4.88 4.46 1.55
N LEU A 49 5.63 3.69 2.32
CA LEU A 49 5.95 4.02 3.72
C LEU A 49 7.00 5.13 3.79
N ASP A 50 6.90 6.00 4.80
CA ASP A 50 7.96 6.92 5.17
C ASP A 50 9.00 6.25 6.08
N ASN A 51 10.20 6.82 6.12
CA ASN A 51 11.33 6.27 6.90
C ASN A 51 10.99 6.10 8.39
N ILE A 52 10.16 6.98 8.94
CA ILE A 52 9.72 6.93 10.34
C ILE A 52 8.88 5.66 10.57
N THR A 53 7.88 5.40 9.73
CA THR A 53 7.03 4.21 9.84
C THR A 53 7.83 2.93 9.59
N VAL A 54 8.72 2.93 8.58
CA VAL A 54 9.62 1.80 8.31
C VAL A 54 10.45 1.45 9.54
N ASN A 55 11.04 2.46 10.19
CA ASN A 55 11.84 2.23 11.40
C ASN A 55 11.00 1.73 12.58
N LYS A 56 9.76 2.18 12.72
CA LYS A 56 8.82 1.67 13.73
C LYS A 56 8.47 0.20 13.50
N TYR A 57 8.26 -0.20 12.24
CA TYR A 57 7.96 -1.59 11.88
C TYR A 57 9.18 -2.50 12.02
N ALA A 58 10.35 -2.03 11.60
CA ALA A 58 11.60 -2.77 11.70
C ALA A 58 11.98 -3.12 13.14
N LYS A 59 11.56 -2.34 14.14
CA LYS A 59 11.78 -2.62 15.57
C LYS A 59 10.89 -3.74 16.13
N GLN A 60 9.83 -4.13 15.43
CA GLN A 60 8.86 -5.13 15.89
C GLN A 60 9.14 -6.55 15.37
N ILE A 61 10.16 -6.69 14.52
CA ILE A 61 10.53 -7.93 13.84
C ILE A 61 12.02 -8.21 14.05
N PRO A 62 12.49 -9.45 13.85
CA PRO A 62 13.90 -9.78 13.97
C PRO A 62 14.77 -8.88 13.09
N GLU A 63 15.96 -8.58 13.58
CA GLU A 63 16.86 -7.57 13.00
C GLU A 63 17.06 -7.77 11.50
N PHE A 64 17.36 -8.99 11.07
CA PHE A 64 17.53 -9.33 9.66
C PHE A 64 16.35 -8.87 8.78
N TYR A 65 15.10 -9.18 9.18
CA TYR A 65 13.91 -8.77 8.42
C TYR A 65 13.67 -7.27 8.50
N GLY A 66 14.02 -6.65 9.63
CA GLY A 66 14.02 -5.20 9.77
C GLY A 66 14.98 -4.52 8.81
N GLU A 67 16.17 -5.08 8.62
CA GLU A 67 17.13 -4.60 7.63
C GLU A 67 16.64 -4.82 6.19
N VAL A 68 16.04 -5.97 5.87
CA VAL A 68 15.42 -6.22 4.56
C VAL A 68 14.38 -5.14 4.24
N LEU A 69 13.51 -4.80 5.19
CA LEU A 69 12.49 -3.77 5.02
C LEU A 69 13.12 -2.38 4.79
N ARG A 70 14.14 -2.02 5.58
CA ARG A 70 14.87 -0.74 5.41
C ARG A 70 15.57 -0.66 4.07
N SER A 71 16.29 -1.72 3.68
CA SER A 71 17.00 -1.80 2.41
C SER A 71 16.03 -1.70 1.23
N TRP A 72 14.90 -2.41 1.28
CA TRP A 72 13.85 -2.33 0.26
C TRP A 72 13.31 -0.91 0.08
N ASN A 73 12.96 -0.23 1.17
CA ASN A 73 12.46 1.15 1.10
C ASN A 73 13.53 2.12 0.60
N LYS A 74 14.78 1.96 1.03
CA LYS A 74 15.91 2.84 0.66
C LYS A 74 16.26 2.76 -0.82
N ILE A 75 16.17 1.58 -1.46
CA ILE A 75 16.37 1.43 -2.91
C ILE A 75 15.17 1.87 -3.75
N GLY A 76 14.10 2.37 -3.12
CA GLY A 76 12.88 2.79 -3.80
C GLY A 76 11.89 1.65 -4.08
N GLY A 77 12.03 0.50 -3.42
CA GLY A 77 11.08 -0.59 -3.51
C GLY A 77 9.66 -0.19 -3.03
N GLY A 78 8.64 -0.81 -3.62
CA GLY A 78 7.24 -0.42 -3.42
C GLY A 78 6.83 0.79 -4.27
N GLN A 79 5.79 1.51 -3.85
CA GLN A 79 5.26 2.67 -4.59
C GLN A 79 5.85 4.01 -4.14
N THR A 80 7.17 4.05 -3.93
CA THR A 80 7.87 5.22 -3.36
C THR A 80 7.88 6.44 -4.28
N ARG A 81 7.74 6.23 -5.59
CA ARG A 81 7.68 7.29 -6.61
C ARG A 81 6.42 8.13 -6.47
N THR A 82 6.57 9.44 -6.63
CA THR A 82 5.44 10.37 -6.69
C THR A 82 4.62 10.06 -7.94
N PRO A 83 3.29 9.88 -7.84
CA PRO A 83 2.46 9.61 -9.01
C PRO A 83 2.37 10.88 -9.85
N LEU A 84 2.66 10.77 -11.14
CA LEU A 84 2.67 11.91 -12.06
C LEU A 84 1.38 12.03 -12.86
N ASN A 85 0.73 10.90 -13.10
CA ASN A 85 -0.50 10.83 -13.88
C ASN A 85 -1.60 10.09 -13.11
N PHE A 86 -2.81 10.21 -13.64
CA PHE A 86 -4.00 9.52 -13.16
C PHE A 86 -3.86 8.00 -12.97
N ALA A 87 -3.22 7.33 -13.93
CA ALA A 87 -3.08 5.87 -13.88
C ALA A 87 -2.17 5.46 -12.73
N ASP A 88 -1.13 6.24 -12.45
CA ASP A 88 -0.23 6.05 -11.31
C ASP A 88 -0.94 6.32 -9.99
N VAL A 89 -1.78 7.36 -9.92
CA VAL A 89 -2.61 7.66 -8.73
C VAL A 89 -3.55 6.49 -8.43
N ARG A 90 -4.22 5.95 -9.44
CA ARG A 90 -5.16 4.81 -9.29
C ARG A 90 -4.49 3.53 -8.82
N LYS A 91 -3.23 3.31 -9.22
CA LYS A 91 -2.42 2.17 -8.77
C LYS A 91 -1.88 2.35 -7.34
N GLN A 92 -2.05 3.51 -6.70
CA GLN A 92 -1.58 3.71 -5.34
C GLN A 92 -2.33 2.89 -4.31
N ILE A 93 -1.56 2.28 -3.41
CA ILE A 93 -2.12 1.67 -2.20
C ILE A 93 -2.57 2.80 -1.27
N ILE A 94 -3.77 2.64 -0.72
CA ILE A 94 -4.36 3.61 0.22
C ILE A 94 -3.67 3.50 1.60
N TRP A 95 -3.46 2.26 2.04
CA TRP A 95 -2.96 1.93 3.37
C TRP A 95 -1.46 2.18 3.51
N GLY A 96 -1.00 2.71 4.64
CA GLY A 96 0.42 2.93 4.91
C GLY A 96 1.10 3.89 3.92
N ASN A 97 0.33 4.71 3.21
CA ASN A 97 0.85 5.63 2.20
C ASN A 97 1.21 6.98 2.82
N LYS A 98 2.47 7.41 2.70
CA LYS A 98 2.96 8.67 3.26
C LYS A 98 2.22 9.92 2.75
N PHE A 99 1.54 9.80 1.61
CA PHE A 99 0.75 10.87 1.01
C PHE A 99 -0.73 10.84 1.40
N ILE A 100 -1.23 9.75 1.98
CA ILE A 100 -2.61 9.58 2.43
C ILE A 100 -2.59 9.48 3.95
N LYS A 101 -2.75 10.63 4.60
CA LYS A 101 -2.64 10.76 6.06
C LYS A 101 -3.87 11.43 6.62
N PHE A 102 -4.34 10.91 7.75
CA PHE A 102 -5.33 11.56 8.59
C PHE A 102 -4.68 11.92 9.91
N ASP A 103 -4.77 13.18 10.32
CA ASP A 103 -4.17 13.64 11.58
C ASP A 103 -2.67 13.24 11.70
N HIS A 104 -1.91 13.51 10.64
CA HIS A 104 -0.49 13.17 10.50
C HIS A 104 -0.12 11.67 10.56
N LYS A 105 -1.11 10.77 10.69
CA LYS A 105 -0.93 9.32 10.73
C LYS A 105 -1.37 8.68 9.42
N THR A 106 -0.65 7.64 9.00
CA THR A 106 -1.05 6.82 7.85
C THR A 106 -2.23 5.92 8.21
N LEU A 107 -3.07 5.62 7.23
CA LEU A 107 -4.24 4.76 7.44
C LEU A 107 -3.88 3.28 7.35
N LEU A 108 -4.50 2.45 8.20
CA LEU A 108 -4.38 1.00 8.13
C LEU A 108 -5.68 0.34 8.63
N PHE A 109 -6.61 0.08 7.72
CA PHE A 109 -7.88 -0.59 8.05
C PHE A 109 -7.84 -2.04 7.61
N ASN A 110 -7.57 -2.95 8.56
CA ASN A 110 -7.45 -4.38 8.30
C ASN A 110 -8.71 -4.98 7.65
N ASN A 111 -9.89 -4.48 8.04
CA ASN A 111 -11.16 -4.91 7.46
C ASN A 111 -11.24 -4.62 5.95
N TRP A 112 -10.78 -3.45 5.52
CA TRP A 112 -10.80 -3.06 4.11
C TRP A 112 -9.76 -3.85 3.31
N ILE A 113 -8.57 -4.05 3.89
CA ILE A 113 -7.53 -4.91 3.30
C ILE A 113 -8.04 -6.34 3.09
N ASN A 114 -8.78 -6.87 4.07
CA ASN A 114 -9.37 -8.21 3.99
C ASN A 114 -10.51 -8.31 2.99
N SER A 115 -11.12 -7.18 2.63
CA SER A 115 -12.18 -7.06 1.63
C SER A 115 -11.62 -6.73 0.24
N ASP A 116 -10.30 -6.85 0.05
CA ASP A 116 -9.59 -6.55 -1.20
C ASP A 116 -9.81 -5.12 -1.72
N LEU A 117 -9.99 -4.18 -0.80
CA LEU A 117 -10.00 -2.74 -1.06
C LEU A 117 -8.62 -2.18 -0.74
N ILE A 118 -7.67 -2.32 -1.66
CA ILE A 118 -6.25 -2.05 -1.42
C ILE A 118 -5.80 -0.77 -2.12
N TYR A 119 -6.21 -0.61 -3.37
CA TYR A 119 -5.78 0.46 -4.26
C TYR A 119 -6.80 1.60 -4.30
N VAL A 120 -6.35 2.79 -4.71
CA VAL A 120 -7.23 3.92 -4.99
C VAL A 120 -8.27 3.53 -6.05
N ASN A 121 -7.92 2.72 -7.04
CA ASN A 121 -8.88 2.23 -8.02
C ASN A 121 -10.02 1.38 -7.41
N ASP A 122 -9.76 0.67 -6.30
CA ASP A 122 -10.75 -0.24 -5.70
C ASP A 122 -11.88 0.49 -4.98
N ILE A 123 -11.73 1.79 -4.72
CA ILE A 123 -12.73 2.63 -4.04
C ILE A 123 -13.47 3.57 -5.01
N LEU A 124 -13.11 3.56 -6.29
CA LEU A 124 -13.75 4.37 -7.33
C LEU A 124 -14.85 3.56 -8.02
N ASP A 125 -15.99 4.19 -8.24
CA ASP A 125 -17.07 3.64 -9.04
C ASP A 125 -16.80 3.80 -10.55
N GLU A 126 -17.76 3.36 -11.36
CA GLU A 126 -17.70 3.44 -12.84
C GLU A 126 -17.54 4.87 -13.36
N ASN A 127 -17.99 5.86 -12.58
CA ASN A 127 -17.86 7.28 -12.90
C ASN A 127 -16.53 7.88 -12.44
N GLY A 128 -15.70 7.09 -11.75
CA GLY A 128 -14.45 7.56 -11.17
C GLY A 128 -14.63 8.36 -9.88
N GLU A 129 -15.77 8.21 -9.20
CA GLU A 129 -16.07 8.86 -7.93
C GLU A 129 -15.97 7.90 -6.75
N ILE A 130 -15.65 8.44 -5.57
CA ILE A 130 -15.61 7.64 -4.33
C ILE A 130 -17.04 7.46 -3.83
N SER A 131 -17.65 6.34 -4.18
CA SER A 131 -19.05 6.01 -3.87
C SER A 131 -19.19 5.19 -2.60
N HIS A 132 -20.10 5.61 -1.72
CA HIS A 132 -20.39 4.90 -0.46
C HIS A 132 -20.99 3.51 -0.73
N ASN A 133 -21.96 3.42 -1.65
CA ASN A 133 -22.66 2.17 -1.94
C ASN A 133 -21.73 1.13 -2.55
N PHE A 134 -20.83 1.58 -3.45
CA PHE A 134 -19.83 0.70 -4.07
C PHE A 134 -18.92 0.04 -3.04
N ILE A 135 -18.38 0.84 -2.12
CA ILE A 135 -17.49 0.34 -1.06
C ILE A 135 -18.24 -0.55 -0.07
N LEU A 136 -19.43 -0.12 0.36
CA LEU A 136 -20.25 -0.86 1.33
C LEU A 136 -20.62 -2.26 0.83
N ASN A 137 -20.84 -2.42 -0.47
CA ASN A 137 -21.17 -3.72 -1.07
C ASN A 137 -19.96 -4.65 -1.14
N ARG A 138 -18.74 -4.12 -1.19
CA ARG A 138 -17.50 -4.90 -1.24
C ARG A 138 -16.93 -5.25 0.14
N LEU A 139 -17.31 -4.50 1.18
CA LEU A 139 -16.83 -4.74 2.55
C LEU A 139 -17.38 -6.03 3.14
N ASN A 140 -16.49 -6.89 3.63
CA ASN A 140 -16.83 -8.12 4.33
C ASN A 140 -17.47 -7.85 5.70
N ASN A 141 -16.90 -6.91 6.47
CA ASN A 141 -17.45 -6.45 7.74
C ASN A 141 -17.90 -4.99 7.59
N LYS A 142 -19.13 -4.71 8.00
CA LYS A 142 -19.74 -3.37 7.91
C LYS A 142 -19.73 -2.64 9.25
N SER A 143 -19.10 -3.17 10.28
CA SER A 143 -18.92 -2.43 11.54
C SER A 143 -18.01 -1.22 11.32
N ASN A 144 -18.40 -0.07 11.87
CA ASN A 144 -17.64 1.19 11.83
C ASN A 144 -17.32 1.77 10.44
N TRP A 145 -17.90 1.22 9.37
CA TRP A 145 -17.57 1.58 7.98
C TRP A 145 -17.75 3.07 7.68
N ILE A 146 -18.76 3.73 8.27
CA ILE A 146 -19.06 5.16 8.05
C ILE A 146 -17.90 6.02 8.57
N THR A 147 -17.42 5.72 9.78
CA THR A 147 -16.31 6.43 10.42
C THR A 147 -15.02 6.22 9.63
N GLU A 148 -14.72 4.97 9.27
CA GLU A 148 -13.54 4.60 8.47
C GLU A 148 -13.57 5.27 7.09
N PHE A 149 -14.72 5.26 6.41
CA PHE A 149 -14.92 5.93 5.13
C PHE A 149 -14.70 7.45 5.25
N THR A 150 -15.25 8.07 6.29
CA THR A 150 -15.11 9.51 6.52
C THR A 150 -13.65 9.90 6.76
N ILE A 151 -12.92 9.11 7.56
CA ILE A 151 -11.49 9.28 7.79
C ILE A 151 -10.72 9.14 6.48
N MET A 152 -10.99 8.09 5.71
CA MET A 152 -10.35 7.83 4.42
C MET A 152 -10.57 8.97 3.43
N LYS A 153 -11.81 9.43 3.28
CA LYS A 153 -12.16 10.53 2.36
C LYS A 153 -11.46 11.84 2.74
N LYS A 154 -11.28 12.11 4.04
CA LYS A 154 -10.53 13.27 4.53
C LYS A 154 -9.02 13.12 4.37
N ALA A 155 -8.51 11.90 4.39
CA ALA A 155 -7.06 11.61 4.30
C ALA A 155 -6.50 11.72 2.89
N ILE A 156 -7.34 11.56 1.85
CA ILE A 156 -6.92 11.69 0.46
C ILE A 156 -6.77 13.19 0.14
N PRO A 157 -5.57 13.66 -0.26
CA PRO A 157 -5.35 15.05 -0.63
C PRO A 157 -6.26 15.49 -1.80
N LYS A 158 -6.81 16.71 -1.72
CA LYS A 158 -7.70 17.28 -2.75
C LYS A 158 -7.03 17.29 -4.14
N GLU A 159 -5.75 17.67 -4.19
CA GLU A 159 -4.94 17.66 -5.42
C GLU A 159 -4.99 16.32 -6.17
N ARG A 160 -5.06 15.20 -5.43
CA ARG A 160 -5.16 13.86 -6.03
C ARG A 160 -6.56 13.54 -6.51
N VAL A 161 -7.57 13.99 -5.77
CA VAL A 161 -8.96 13.91 -6.21
C VAL A 161 -9.13 14.68 -7.52
N ASP A 162 -8.48 15.83 -7.65
CA ASP A 162 -8.52 16.66 -8.87
C ASP A 162 -7.82 15.96 -10.05
N ILE A 163 -6.65 15.33 -9.83
CA ILE A 163 -5.98 14.48 -10.84
C ILE A 163 -6.87 13.28 -11.25
N ILE A 164 -7.64 12.72 -10.32
CA ILE A 164 -8.61 11.63 -10.60
C ILE A 164 -9.78 12.14 -11.46
N LYS A 165 -10.22 13.39 -11.23
CA LYS A 165 -11.37 14.00 -11.90
C LYS A 165 -11.04 14.66 -13.24
N THR A 166 -9.77 14.99 -13.50
CA THR A 166 -9.36 15.62 -14.76
C THR A 166 -9.74 14.72 -15.95
N GLU A 167 -10.35 15.32 -16.98
CA GLU A 167 -11.32 14.77 -17.95
C GLU A 167 -10.96 13.50 -18.78
N ASN A 168 -9.83 12.84 -18.53
CA ASN A 168 -9.49 11.56 -19.15
C ASN A 168 -10.05 10.33 -18.40
N SER A 169 -10.68 10.52 -17.24
CA SER A 169 -11.27 9.44 -16.43
C SER A 169 -12.55 8.84 -17.00
N LYS A 170 -13.27 9.57 -17.87
CA LYS A 170 -14.55 9.13 -18.47
C LYS A 170 -14.39 8.24 -19.72
N LYS A 171 -13.20 8.18 -20.34
CA LYS A 171 -13.01 7.49 -21.63
C LYS A 171 -12.48 6.06 -21.57
N LYS A 172 -12.05 5.56 -20.40
CA LYS A 172 -11.43 4.22 -20.27
C LYS A 172 -12.24 3.14 -19.54
N CYS A 173 -13.41 3.47 -18.95
CA CYS A 173 -14.32 2.43 -18.43
C CYS A 173 -15.00 1.59 -19.53
N SER A 174 -15.00 2.06 -20.80
CA SER A 174 -15.66 1.39 -21.92
C SER A 174 -14.75 0.52 -22.80
N GLN A 175 -13.51 0.22 -22.39
CA GLN A 175 -12.56 -0.57 -23.21
C GLN A 175 -12.13 -1.91 -22.60
N TYR A 176 -12.81 -2.41 -21.56
CA TYR A 176 -12.55 -3.74 -20.99
C TYR A 176 -13.81 -4.61 -20.83
N LEU A 177 -14.81 -4.41 -21.68
CA LEU A 177 -15.78 -5.45 -22.06
C LEU A 177 -15.33 -6.05 -23.39
#